data_AF-A0A161LFE7-F1
#
_entry.id   AF-A0A161LFE7-F1
#
_cell.length_a   1.000
_cell.length_b   1.000
_cell.length_c   1.000
_cell.angle_alpha   90.00
_cell.angle_beta   90.00
_cell.angle_gamma   90.00
#
_symmetry.space_group_name_H-M   'P 1'
#
loop_
_entity.id
_entity.type
_entity.pdbx_description
1 polymer ?
#
loop_
_entity_poly.entity_id
_entity_poly.type
_entity_poly.pdbx_seq_one_letter_code
_entity_poly.pdbx_strand_id
1 'polypeptide(L)'
;MDKTEYLKKMRDCNVWFDYSKSQKNVAEKILNNCILDKDFLAKLRDDKDYSEFVSLWSNAHYHYGIAIENGLKGIIIKHQPESIDFEIKSQNVILKNIGGQAGKTHNLLRLAEISGIFDSKINLYRHKSDYESLERILLHLSDMIKWGARYPIPNNLDSIYKFDAAVPSVLIYGFHILDVMNPLFDYFERERK
;
A
#
# COMPACT_ATOMS: atom_id res chain seq x y z
N MET A 1 25.51 7.15 9.34
CA MET A 1 24.76 8.22 8.65
C MET A 1 24.69 9.40 9.58
N ASP A 2 25.19 10.56 9.14
CA ASP A 2 25.10 11.79 9.93
C ASP A 2 23.68 12.39 9.88
N LYS A 3 23.40 13.37 10.75
CA LYS A 3 22.08 14.00 10.88
C LYS A 3 21.61 14.69 9.59
N THR A 4 22.52 15.37 8.90
CA THR A 4 22.25 16.09 7.65
C THR A 4 21.97 15.11 6.53
N GLU A 5 22.76 14.04 6.44
CA GLU A 5 22.58 12.94 5.50
C GLU A 5 21.22 12.23 5.73
N TYR A 6 20.86 11.96 6.99
CA TYR A 6 19.55 11.39 7.36
C TYR A 6 18.40 12.28 6.88
N LEU A 7 18.43 13.57 7.21
CA LEU A 7 17.39 14.53 6.82
C LEU A 7 17.28 14.65 5.30
N LYS A 8 18.43 14.67 4.59
CA LYS A 8 18.47 14.69 3.13
C LYS A 8 17.79 13.46 2.54
N LYS A 9 18.13 12.27 3.04
CA LYS A 9 17.55 11.00 2.57
C LYS A 9 16.04 10.92 2.85
N MET A 10 15.58 11.38 4.00
CA MET A 10 14.16 11.37 4.36
C MET A 10 13.30 12.30 3.51
N ARG A 11 13.90 13.41 3.04
CA ARG A 11 13.26 14.38 2.14
C ARG A 11 13.46 14.06 0.65
N ASP A 12 14.17 12.99 0.33
CA ASP A 12 14.38 12.57 -1.04
C ASP A 12 13.22 11.66 -1.48
N CYS A 13 12.28 12.22 -2.26
CA CYS A 13 11.13 11.48 -2.77
C CYS A 13 11.51 10.22 -3.56
N ASN A 14 12.68 10.20 -4.23
CA ASN A 14 13.11 9.05 -5.02
C ASN A 14 13.39 7.82 -4.15
N VAL A 15 13.92 8.03 -2.94
CA VAL A 15 14.12 6.95 -1.97
C VAL A 15 12.78 6.27 -1.67
N TRP A 16 11.71 7.04 -1.49
CA TRP A 16 10.37 6.51 -1.20
C TRP A 16 9.77 5.77 -2.40
N PHE A 17 9.94 6.30 -3.62
CA PHE A 17 9.53 5.60 -4.83
C PHE A 17 10.33 4.30 -5.06
N ASP A 18 11.63 4.27 -4.75
CA ASP A 18 12.46 3.06 -4.80
C ASP A 18 11.98 1.97 -3.84
N TYR A 19 11.63 2.36 -2.60
CA TYR A 19 11.04 1.44 -1.64
C TYR A 19 9.65 0.97 -2.08
N SER A 20 8.82 1.85 -2.63
CA SER A 20 7.52 1.50 -3.21
C SER A 20 7.66 0.41 -4.26
N LYS A 21 8.56 0.61 -5.25
CA LYS A 21 8.84 -0.36 -6.31
C LYS A 21 9.36 -1.69 -5.77
N SER A 22 10.27 -1.65 -4.82
CA SER A 22 10.83 -2.87 -4.22
C SER A 22 9.76 -3.71 -3.53
N GLN A 23 8.83 -3.07 -2.81
CA GLN A 23 7.73 -3.76 -2.13
C GLN A 23 6.69 -4.29 -3.11
N LYS A 24 6.38 -3.54 -4.18
CA LYS A 24 5.55 -4.03 -5.28
C LYS A 24 6.13 -5.31 -5.90
N ASN A 25 7.44 -5.31 -6.19
CA ASN A 25 8.13 -6.47 -6.75
C ASN A 25 8.10 -7.69 -5.82
N VAL A 26 8.13 -7.49 -4.50
CA VAL A 26 7.96 -8.59 -3.53
C VAL A 26 6.54 -9.16 -3.61
N ALA A 27 5.52 -8.29 -3.62
CA ALA A 27 4.12 -8.72 -3.75
C ALA A 27 3.87 -9.50 -5.06
N GLU A 28 4.39 -9.00 -6.18
CA GLU A 28 4.30 -9.66 -7.48
C GLU A 28 4.98 -11.04 -7.49
N LYS A 29 6.13 -11.19 -6.82
CA LYS A 29 6.78 -12.50 -6.66
C LYS A 29 5.95 -13.47 -5.84
N ILE A 30 5.37 -13.03 -4.73
CA ILE A 30 4.48 -13.86 -3.90
C ILE A 30 3.29 -14.32 -4.74
N LEU A 31 2.66 -13.40 -5.46
CA LEU A 31 1.54 -13.73 -6.34
C LEU A 31 1.92 -14.69 -7.47
N ASN A 32 3.06 -14.49 -8.13
CA ASN A 32 3.50 -15.41 -9.18
C ASN A 32 3.64 -16.84 -8.65
N ASN A 33 4.11 -17.01 -7.40
CA ASN A 33 4.15 -18.32 -6.75
C ASN A 33 2.74 -18.87 -6.49
N CYS A 34 1.77 -18.03 -6.12
CA CYS A 34 0.38 -18.46 -5.93
C CYS A 34 -0.34 -18.85 -7.24
N ILE A 35 0.05 -18.25 -8.37
CA ILE A 35 -0.71 -18.29 -9.63
C ILE A 35 -0.10 -19.25 -10.65
N LEU A 36 1.22 -19.25 -10.77
CA LEU A 36 1.93 -19.86 -11.90
C LEU A 36 2.68 -21.13 -11.49
N ASP A 37 2.84 -21.37 -10.19
CA ASP A 37 3.43 -22.60 -9.70
C ASP A 37 2.39 -23.74 -9.78
N LYS A 38 2.61 -24.65 -10.74
CA LYS A 38 1.73 -25.79 -10.97
C LYS A 38 1.71 -26.76 -9.78
N ASP A 39 2.82 -26.87 -9.05
CA ASP A 39 2.91 -27.75 -7.89
C ASP A 39 2.15 -27.13 -6.71
N PHE A 40 2.22 -25.80 -6.56
CA PHE A 40 1.39 -25.07 -5.61
C PHE A 40 -0.11 -25.24 -5.94
N LEU A 41 -0.52 -25.01 -7.19
CA LEU A 41 -1.92 -25.16 -7.60
C LEU A 41 -2.43 -26.61 -7.45
N ALA A 42 -1.58 -27.60 -7.67
CA ALA A 42 -1.92 -29.00 -7.44
C ALA A 42 -2.16 -29.27 -5.95
N LYS A 43 -1.26 -28.82 -5.07
CA LYS A 43 -1.40 -28.91 -3.61
C LYS A 43 -2.62 -28.16 -3.09
N LEU A 44 -2.97 -27.02 -3.70
CA LEU A 44 -4.12 -26.23 -3.32
C LEU A 44 -5.45 -26.97 -3.48
N ARG A 45 -5.55 -27.88 -4.46
CA ARG A 45 -6.73 -28.71 -4.64
C ARG A 45 -6.90 -29.74 -3.52
N ASP A 46 -5.79 -30.13 -2.90
CA ASP A 46 -5.75 -31.06 -1.78
C ASP A 46 -5.87 -30.35 -0.42
N ASP A 47 -5.55 -29.04 -0.35
CA ASP A 47 -5.76 -28.16 0.80
C ASP A 47 -7.25 -27.77 0.91
N LYS A 48 -7.99 -28.50 1.75
CA LYS A 48 -9.43 -28.28 1.96
C LYS A 48 -9.78 -26.90 2.51
N ASP A 49 -8.85 -26.26 3.22
CA ASP A 49 -9.08 -25.01 3.94
C ASP A 49 -8.40 -23.81 3.26
N TYR A 50 -7.68 -24.03 2.16
CA TYR A 50 -6.95 -23.01 1.39
C TYR A 50 -6.00 -22.16 2.26
N SER A 51 -5.52 -22.71 3.37
CA SER A 51 -4.78 -21.99 4.40
C SER A 51 -3.47 -21.39 3.88
N GLU A 52 -2.76 -22.13 3.01
CA GLU A 52 -1.49 -21.68 2.43
C GLU A 52 -1.73 -20.53 1.43
N PHE A 53 -2.77 -20.64 0.59
CA PHE A 53 -3.17 -19.57 -0.31
C PHE A 53 -3.58 -18.31 0.45
N VAL A 54 -4.43 -18.43 1.47
CA VAL A 54 -4.87 -17.28 2.28
C VAL A 54 -3.67 -16.59 2.92
N SER A 55 -2.68 -17.35 3.41
CA SER A 55 -1.46 -16.80 4.00
C SER A 55 -0.63 -16.02 2.98
N LEU A 56 -0.32 -16.61 1.83
CA LEU A 56 0.47 -15.96 0.79
C LEU A 56 -0.27 -14.77 0.17
N TRP A 57 -1.58 -14.91 -0.08
CA TRP A 57 -2.43 -13.82 -0.56
C TRP A 57 -2.40 -12.64 0.40
N SER A 58 -2.61 -12.90 1.70
CA SER A 58 -2.56 -11.87 2.74
C SER A 58 -1.20 -11.16 2.78
N ASN A 59 -0.11 -11.92 2.61
CA ASN A 59 1.24 -11.37 2.60
C ASN A 59 1.50 -10.51 1.35
N ALA A 60 1.03 -10.93 0.17
CA ALA A 60 1.10 -10.10 -1.03
C ALA A 60 0.35 -8.76 -0.85
N HIS A 61 -0.85 -8.79 -0.25
CA HIS A 61 -1.63 -7.58 0.03
C HIS A 61 -0.93 -6.67 1.04
N TYR A 62 -0.32 -7.24 2.08
CA TYR A 62 0.52 -6.48 3.00
C TYR A 62 1.61 -5.71 2.23
N HIS A 63 2.37 -6.41 1.36
CA HIS A 63 3.43 -5.79 0.58
C HIS A 63 2.91 -4.74 -0.43
N TYR A 64 1.76 -4.96 -1.06
CA TYR A 64 1.11 -3.94 -1.89
C TYR A 64 0.71 -2.71 -1.08
N GLY A 65 0.15 -2.91 0.11
CA GLY A 65 -0.17 -1.82 1.02
C GLY A 65 1.06 -0.99 1.37
N ILE A 66 2.17 -1.63 1.76
CA ILE A 66 3.43 -0.94 2.05
C ILE A 66 3.97 -0.23 0.80
N ALA A 67 3.87 -0.86 -0.37
CA ALA A 67 4.29 -0.27 -1.63
C ALA A 67 3.53 1.03 -1.92
N ILE A 68 2.19 1.00 -1.81
CA ILE A 68 1.33 2.17 -2.00
C ILE A 68 1.63 3.23 -0.95
N GLU A 69 1.77 2.86 0.33
CA GLU A 69 2.08 3.81 1.39
C GLU A 69 3.36 4.62 1.09
N ASN A 70 4.41 3.95 0.63
CA ASN A 70 5.67 4.60 0.28
C ASN A 70 5.54 5.46 -0.98
N GLY A 71 4.79 5.02 -1.99
CA GLY A 71 4.54 5.81 -3.20
C GLY A 71 3.79 7.10 -2.90
N LEU A 72 2.73 7.02 -2.09
CA LEU A 72 1.95 8.18 -1.65
C LEU A 72 2.79 9.14 -0.82
N LYS A 73 3.63 8.64 0.10
CA LYS A 73 4.58 9.47 0.86
C LYS A 73 5.60 10.14 -0.06
N GLY A 74 6.08 9.45 -1.10
CA GLY A 74 6.94 10.02 -2.13
C GLY A 74 6.30 11.22 -2.84
N ILE A 75 5.02 11.11 -3.22
CA ILE A 75 4.24 12.22 -3.81
C ILE A 75 4.15 13.39 -2.82
N ILE A 76 3.77 13.13 -1.56
CA ILE A 76 3.64 14.18 -0.54
C ILE A 76 4.99 14.90 -0.35
N ILE A 77 6.10 14.16 -0.27
CA ILE A 77 7.43 14.76 -0.12
C ILE A 77 7.80 15.62 -1.32
N LYS A 78 7.44 15.19 -2.54
CA LYS A 78 7.77 15.91 -3.77
C LYS A 78 6.97 17.21 -3.91
N HIS A 79 5.67 17.17 -3.62
CA HIS A 79 4.73 18.26 -3.92
C HIS A 79 4.34 19.10 -2.71
N GLN A 80 4.51 18.58 -1.50
CA GLN A 80 4.14 19.20 -0.22
C GLN A 80 5.25 18.94 0.83
N PRO A 81 6.52 19.31 0.58
CA PRO A 81 7.64 19.00 1.47
C PRO A 81 7.51 19.57 2.89
N GLU A 82 6.68 20.59 3.08
CA GLU A 82 6.30 21.16 4.37
C GLU A 82 5.42 20.23 5.22
N SER A 83 4.78 19.23 4.61
CA SER A 83 3.93 18.24 5.28
C SER A 83 4.72 17.08 5.93
N ILE A 84 6.04 17.24 6.07
CA ILE A 84 6.93 16.27 6.72
C ILE A 84 7.30 16.76 8.12
N ASP A 85 6.91 15.99 9.14
CA ASP A 85 7.11 16.32 10.54
C ASP A 85 8.29 15.54 11.15
N PHE A 86 9.27 16.28 11.68
CA PHE A 86 10.45 15.73 12.34
C PHE A 86 10.51 16.21 13.79
N GLU A 87 10.82 15.29 14.71
CA GLU A 87 11.28 15.64 16.04
C GLU A 87 12.80 15.60 16.08
N ILE A 88 13.41 16.73 16.43
CA ILE A 88 14.86 16.85 16.57
C ILE A 88 15.20 16.97 18.06
N LYS A 89 15.78 15.90 18.61
CA LYS A 89 16.23 15.83 20.02
C LYS A 89 17.74 15.72 20.07
N SER A 90 18.41 16.83 20.33
CA SER A 90 19.88 16.93 20.34
C SER A 90 20.49 16.46 19.01
N GLN A 91 21.18 15.32 19.01
CA GLN A 91 21.75 14.70 17.82
C GLN A 91 20.79 13.74 17.10
N ASN A 92 19.68 13.34 17.73
CA ASN A 92 18.73 12.40 17.16
C ASN A 92 17.66 13.14 16.34
N VAL A 93 17.37 12.59 15.16
CA VAL A 93 16.24 13.00 14.32
C VAL A 93 15.28 11.84 14.21
N ILE A 94 14.03 12.06 14.59
CA ILE A 94 12.96 11.07 14.54
C ILE A 94 11.92 11.59 13.55
N LEU A 95 11.62 10.80 12.52
CA LEU A 95 10.46 11.10 11.67
C LEU A 95 9.19 10.85 12.47
N LYS A 96 8.37 11.88 12.65
CA LYS A 96 7.10 11.78 13.36
C LYS A 96 5.97 11.38 12.45
N ASN A 97 5.89 12.02 11.28
CA ASN A 97 4.89 11.69 10.27
C ASN A 97 5.27 12.23 8.89
N ILE A 98 4.63 11.67 7.86
CA ILE A 98 4.49 12.25 6.53
C ILE A 98 2.99 12.23 6.23
N GLY A 99 2.41 13.37 5.85
CA GLY A 99 0.97 13.46 5.59
C GLY A 99 0.09 13.51 6.85
N GLY A 100 0.58 14.10 7.94
CA GLY A 100 -0.20 14.35 9.16
C GLY A 100 -0.63 13.09 9.92
N GLN A 101 -1.84 13.08 10.47
CA GLN A 101 -2.36 11.95 11.26
C GLN A 101 -2.54 10.65 10.44
N ALA A 102 -2.72 10.77 9.12
CA ALA A 102 -2.89 9.64 8.21
C ALA A 102 -1.64 8.74 8.19
N GLY A 103 -0.46 9.35 8.12
CA GLY A 103 0.82 8.63 8.13
C GLY A 103 1.11 7.88 9.44
N LYS A 104 0.45 8.25 10.55
CA LYS A 104 0.57 7.55 11.85
C LYS A 104 -0.33 6.32 11.97
N THR A 105 -1.41 6.28 11.19
CA THR A 105 -2.46 5.26 11.30
C THR A 105 -2.44 4.25 10.15
N HIS A 106 -1.46 4.36 9.24
CA HIS A 106 -1.39 3.58 8.00
C HIS A 106 -2.69 3.66 7.18
N ASN A 107 -3.43 4.77 7.27
CA ASN A 107 -4.65 4.98 6.50
C ASN A 107 -4.29 5.43 5.09
N LEU A 108 -4.24 4.48 4.16
CA LEU A 108 -3.84 4.70 2.77
C LEU A 108 -4.84 5.59 2.03
N LEU A 109 -6.14 5.47 2.31
CA LEU A 109 -7.15 6.34 1.70
C LEU A 109 -6.89 7.81 2.06
N ARG A 110 -6.63 8.08 3.35
CA ARG A 110 -6.34 9.44 3.78
C ARG A 110 -5.00 9.95 3.24
N LEU A 111 -3.97 9.11 3.16
CA LEU A 111 -2.71 9.48 2.50
C LEU A 111 -2.91 9.79 1.02
N ALA A 112 -3.76 9.02 0.34
CA ALA A 112 -4.13 9.24 -1.05
C ALA A 112 -4.84 10.59 -1.24
N GLU A 113 -5.84 10.90 -0.41
CA GLU A 113 -6.49 12.22 -0.40
C GLU A 113 -5.49 13.36 -0.22
N ILE A 114 -4.58 13.24 0.76
CA ILE A 114 -3.57 14.28 1.05
C ILE A 114 -2.58 14.44 -0.11
N SER A 115 -2.15 13.32 -0.71
CA SER A 115 -1.26 13.34 -1.87
C SER A 115 -1.93 13.88 -3.14
N GLY A 116 -3.25 14.06 -3.12
CA GLY A 116 -4.03 14.61 -4.22
C GLY A 116 -4.33 13.63 -5.34
N ILE A 117 -4.12 12.31 -5.18
CA ILE A 117 -4.29 11.32 -6.28
C ILE A 117 -5.71 11.27 -6.88
N PHE A 118 -6.71 11.74 -6.12
CA PHE A 118 -8.10 11.84 -6.55
C PHE A 118 -8.42 13.17 -7.27
N ASP A 119 -7.45 14.07 -7.45
CA ASP A 119 -7.64 15.28 -8.23
C ASP A 119 -7.89 14.91 -9.70
N SER A 120 -8.97 15.47 -10.24
CA SER A 120 -9.34 15.44 -11.66
C SER A 120 -8.18 15.73 -12.64
N LYS A 121 -7.16 16.50 -12.23
CA LYS A 121 -5.99 16.83 -13.06
C LYS A 121 -5.03 15.65 -13.26
N ILE A 122 -4.95 14.72 -12.30
CA ILE A 122 -4.07 13.55 -12.40
C ILE A 122 -4.68 12.51 -13.33
N ASN A 123 -6.01 12.41 -13.32
CA ASN A 123 -6.80 11.56 -14.22
C ASN A 123 -6.27 10.11 -14.29
N LEU A 124 -6.09 9.48 -13.13
CA LEU A 124 -5.62 8.10 -12.99
C LEU A 124 -6.52 7.09 -13.72
N TYR A 125 -7.83 7.29 -13.63
CA TYR A 125 -8.84 6.42 -14.23
C TYR A 125 -9.84 7.19 -15.06
N ARG A 126 -10.40 6.49 -16.05
CA ARG A 126 -11.42 7.03 -16.96
C ARG A 126 -12.81 7.07 -16.32
N HIS A 127 -13.14 6.09 -15.48
CA HIS A 127 -14.48 5.96 -14.89
C HIS A 127 -14.47 6.25 -13.39
N LYS A 128 -15.53 6.91 -12.92
CA LYS A 128 -15.70 7.22 -11.49
C LYS A 128 -15.72 5.96 -10.61
N SER A 129 -16.32 4.88 -11.13
CA SER A 129 -16.37 3.57 -10.45
C SER A 129 -15.00 2.99 -10.12
N ASP A 130 -13.98 3.33 -10.92
CA ASP A 130 -12.61 2.86 -10.71
C ASP A 130 -11.97 3.57 -9.51
N TYR A 131 -12.26 4.87 -9.33
CA TYR A 131 -11.84 5.61 -8.14
C TYR A 131 -12.54 5.09 -6.88
N GLU A 132 -13.85 4.83 -6.94
CA GLU A 132 -14.59 4.22 -5.82
C GLU A 132 -14.02 2.84 -5.45
N SER A 133 -13.61 2.06 -6.46
CA SER A 133 -12.94 0.78 -6.26
C SER A 133 -11.55 0.96 -5.63
N LEU A 134 -10.79 1.96 -6.07
CA LEU A 134 -9.49 2.29 -5.47
C LEU A 134 -9.67 2.67 -3.99
N GLU A 135 -10.65 3.50 -3.62
CA GLU A 135 -10.90 3.86 -2.23
C GLU A 135 -11.12 2.63 -1.35
N ARG A 136 -11.96 1.68 -1.81
CA ARG A 136 -12.23 0.41 -1.13
C ARG A 136 -10.97 -0.44 -0.98
N ILE A 137 -10.14 -0.50 -2.03
CA ILE A 137 -8.86 -1.22 -2.01
C ILE A 137 -7.89 -0.57 -1.01
N LEU A 138 -7.77 0.75 -1.00
CA LEU A 138 -6.88 1.46 -0.07
C LEU A 138 -7.30 1.23 1.39
N LEU A 139 -8.59 1.20 1.69
CA LEU A 139 -9.10 0.86 3.01
C LEU A 139 -8.74 -0.58 3.40
N HIS A 140 -8.97 -1.55 2.50
CA HIS A 140 -8.59 -2.93 2.74
C HIS A 140 -7.08 -3.07 3.02
N LEU A 141 -6.23 -2.51 2.16
CA LEU A 141 -4.79 -2.61 2.29
C LEU A 141 -4.27 -1.88 3.54
N SER A 142 -4.94 -0.81 3.97
CA SER A 142 -4.65 -0.15 5.26
C SER A 142 -4.76 -1.14 6.43
N ASP A 143 -5.78 -1.99 6.40
CA ASP A 143 -5.98 -3.00 7.44
C ASP A 143 -5.02 -4.17 7.31
N MET A 144 -4.65 -4.54 6.08
CA MET A 144 -3.60 -5.54 5.85
C MET A 144 -2.25 -5.09 6.44
N ILE A 145 -1.89 -3.81 6.34
CA ILE A 145 -0.66 -3.26 6.94
C ILE A 145 -0.70 -3.29 8.47
N LYS A 146 -1.86 -2.98 9.06
CA LYS A 146 -2.04 -2.97 10.53
C LYS A 146 -2.01 -4.38 11.11
N TRP A 147 -2.67 -5.33 10.44
CA TRP A 147 -3.01 -6.62 11.02
C TRP A 147 -2.30 -7.80 10.35
N GLY A 148 -2.35 -7.87 9.01
CA GLY A 148 -2.11 -9.08 8.22
C GLY A 148 -0.74 -9.74 8.39
N ALA A 149 0.28 -9.00 8.79
CA ALA A 149 1.62 -9.54 9.04
C ALA A 149 1.97 -9.70 10.54
N ARG A 150 1.18 -9.15 11.46
CA ARG A 150 1.55 -9.01 12.88
C ARG A 150 0.68 -9.80 13.84
N TYR A 151 -0.60 -10.00 13.50
CA TYR A 151 -1.55 -10.63 14.41
C TYR A 151 -2.49 -11.57 13.64
N PRO A 152 -2.78 -12.77 14.18
CA PRO A 152 -3.75 -13.69 13.58
C PRO A 152 -5.19 -13.15 13.67
N ILE A 153 -5.43 -12.17 14.55
CA ILE A 153 -6.74 -11.57 14.82
C ILE A 153 -6.52 -10.07 15.08
N PRO A 154 -7.38 -9.18 14.55
CA PRO A 154 -7.31 -7.75 14.85
C PRO A 154 -7.55 -7.44 16.35
N ASN A 155 -6.97 -6.35 16.82
CA ASN A 155 -6.99 -6.01 18.26
C ASN A 155 -8.33 -5.44 18.76
N ASN A 156 -9.29 -5.15 17.88
CA ASN A 156 -10.65 -4.82 18.29
C ASN A 156 -11.68 -5.32 17.25
N LEU A 157 -12.91 -5.58 17.68
CA LEU A 157 -14.00 -6.12 16.85
C LEU A 157 -14.39 -5.21 15.68
N ASP A 158 -14.21 -3.89 15.83
CA ASP A 158 -14.62 -2.87 14.86
C ASP A 158 -13.53 -2.53 13.82
N SER A 159 -12.33 -3.12 13.95
CA SER A 159 -11.15 -2.84 13.12
C SER A 159 -10.89 -3.87 12.02
N ILE A 160 -11.80 -4.84 11.89
CA ILE A 160 -11.86 -5.65 10.67
C ILE A 160 -12.60 -4.79 9.66
N TYR A 161 -11.90 -4.23 8.68
CA TYR A 161 -12.56 -3.90 7.42
C TYR A 161 -13.14 -5.21 6.87
N LYS A 162 -14.41 -5.43 7.18
CA LYS A 162 -15.22 -6.38 6.47
C LYS A 162 -15.48 -5.74 5.13
N PHE A 163 -15.02 -6.39 4.07
CA PHE A 163 -15.39 -5.98 2.74
C PHE A 163 -16.90 -5.82 2.69
N ASP A 164 -17.31 -4.59 2.38
CA ASP A 164 -18.69 -4.30 2.04
C ASP A 164 -19.09 -5.28 0.92
N ALA A 165 -20.26 -5.91 1.05
CA ALA A 165 -20.78 -6.84 0.05
C ALA A 165 -20.92 -6.19 -1.34
N ALA A 166 -20.88 -4.85 -1.42
CA ALA A 166 -20.80 -4.12 -2.68
C ALA A 166 -19.42 -4.15 -3.36
N VAL A 167 -18.34 -4.58 -2.68
CA VAL A 167 -17.09 -4.96 -3.37
C VAL A 167 -17.28 -6.39 -3.86
N PRO A 168 -17.33 -6.63 -5.18
CA PRO A 168 -17.46 -7.98 -5.68
C PRO A 168 -16.34 -8.84 -5.09
N SER A 169 -16.68 -10.00 -4.53
CA SER A 169 -15.69 -10.97 -4.05
C SER A 169 -14.66 -11.30 -5.15
N VAL A 170 -15.09 -11.29 -6.42
CA VAL A 170 -14.23 -11.37 -7.61
C VAL A 170 -13.15 -10.28 -7.71
N LEU A 171 -13.40 -9.08 -7.19
CA LEU A 171 -12.43 -7.97 -7.20
C LEU A 171 -11.32 -8.16 -6.16
N ILE A 172 -11.60 -8.91 -5.09
CA ILE A 172 -10.73 -9.08 -3.91
C ILE A 172 -10.03 -10.43 -3.92
N TYR A 173 -10.76 -11.47 -4.31
CA TYR A 173 -10.28 -12.85 -4.41
C TYR A 173 -9.87 -13.20 -5.85
N GLY A 174 -10.15 -12.32 -6.82
CA GLY A 174 -9.59 -12.36 -8.16
C GLY A 174 -8.49 -11.31 -8.36
N PHE A 175 -7.75 -11.43 -9.45
CA PHE A 175 -6.60 -10.55 -9.76
C PHE A 175 -6.99 -9.13 -10.19
N HIS A 176 -8.29 -8.80 -10.21
CA HIS A 176 -8.79 -7.48 -10.60
C HIS A 176 -8.38 -6.35 -9.63
N ILE A 177 -8.00 -6.68 -8.40
CA ILE A 177 -7.37 -5.70 -7.50
C ILE A 177 -6.09 -5.11 -8.14
N LEU A 178 -5.35 -5.90 -8.92
CA LEU A 178 -4.16 -5.44 -9.62
C LEU A 178 -4.52 -4.46 -10.73
N ASP A 179 -5.59 -4.70 -11.47
CA ASP A 179 -6.07 -3.82 -12.54
C ASP A 179 -6.41 -2.42 -11.99
N VAL A 180 -7.00 -2.37 -10.79
CA VAL A 180 -7.29 -1.11 -10.12
C VAL A 180 -6.03 -0.49 -9.53
N MET A 181 -5.10 -1.25 -8.94
CA MET A 181 -3.89 -0.66 -8.35
C MET A 181 -2.83 -0.22 -9.36
N ASN A 182 -2.71 -0.88 -10.51
CA ASN A 182 -1.61 -0.67 -11.45
C ASN A 182 -1.52 0.77 -11.98
N PRO A 183 -2.62 1.46 -12.35
CA PRO A 183 -2.55 2.86 -12.75
C PRO A 183 -1.94 3.79 -11.70
N LEU A 184 -2.12 3.48 -10.41
CA LEU A 184 -1.49 4.22 -9.31
C LEU A 184 0.02 3.95 -9.24
N PHE A 185 0.46 2.70 -9.44
CA PHE A 185 1.89 2.38 -9.52
C PHE A 185 2.57 2.99 -10.75
N ASP A 186 1.90 3.00 -11.89
CA ASP A 186 2.38 3.67 -13.11
C ASP A 186 2.54 5.17 -12.88
N TYR A 187 1.60 5.77 -12.13
CA TYR A 187 1.73 7.16 -11.73
C TYR A 187 2.94 7.42 -10.82
N PHE A 188 3.24 6.54 -9.86
CA PHE A 188 4.46 6.67 -9.05
C PHE A 188 5.73 6.62 -9.89
N GLU A 189 5.80 5.73 -10.89
CA GLU A 189 6.95 5.66 -11.79
C GLU A 189 7.06 6.89 -12.71
N ARG A 190 5.95 7.55 -13.06
CA ARG A 190 5.97 8.85 -13.74
C ARG A 190 6.49 9.95 -12.82
N GLU A 191 6.02 9.99 -11.57
CA GLU A 191 6.43 10.99 -10.58
C GLU A 191 7.88 10.84 -10.13
N ARG A 192 8.47 9.67 -10.28
CA ARG A 192 9.89 9.44 -10.00
C ARG A 192 10.83 10.08 -11.05
N LYS A 193 10.38 10.21 -12.30
CA LYS A 193 11.20 10.76 -13.40
C LYS A 193 11.30 12.28 -13.31
#